data_AF-A0A4P9WQ35-F1
#
_entry.id   AF-A0A4P9WQ35-F1
#
_cell.length_a   1.000
_cell.length_b   1.000
_cell.length_c   1.000
_cell.angle_alpha   90.00
_cell.angle_beta   90.00
_cell.angle_gamma   90.00
#
_symmetry.space_group_name_H-M   'P 1'
#
loop_
_entity.id
_entity.type
_entity.pdbx_description
1 polymer ?
#
loop_
_entity_poly.entity_id
_entity_poly.type
_entity_poly.pdbx_seq_one_letter_code
_entity_poly.pdbx_strand_id
1 'polypeptide(L)'
;GTVNGDEVSDLDEAEAEADDDEADADGDADGDAGDDNGDAEDTESGFGAINVHELALLPGFEFPTSAELGMRIRKMVSVILRSQVHLARLEEKQQRLEEKERLKEERDRQREARDRDRERDRVAASLRRSELGKKDKTEMQRHLQSYGIETDADGRRRWEQFVAATGFDRSPAALESYYGRIVEISEYVVRR
;
A
#
# COMPACT_ATOMS: atom_id res chain seq x y z
N GLY A 1 16.09 -5.98 -46.68
CA GLY A 1 16.69 -5.68 -45.37
C GLY A 1 16.39 -4.23 -45.08
N THR A 2 15.89 -3.84 -43.92
CA THR A 2 16.24 -4.35 -42.59
C THR A 2 15.06 -4.09 -41.65
N VAL A 3 14.68 -5.12 -40.90
CA VAL A 3 13.78 -5.08 -39.74
C VAL A 3 14.61 -4.60 -38.54
N ASN A 4 14.06 -3.73 -37.70
CA ASN A 4 14.33 -3.56 -36.27
C ASN A 4 13.23 -2.61 -35.77
N GLY A 5 12.23 -2.98 -34.96
CA GLY A 5 12.23 -4.00 -33.91
C GLY A 5 12.54 -3.31 -32.58
N ASP A 6 11.70 -2.34 -32.19
CA ASP A 6 11.80 -1.63 -30.91
C ASP A 6 10.89 -2.35 -29.91
N GLU A 7 11.43 -3.43 -29.34
CA GLU A 7 10.86 -4.14 -28.20
C GLU A 7 11.24 -3.37 -26.94
N VAL A 8 10.31 -2.58 -26.42
CA VAL A 8 10.39 -2.06 -25.04
C VAL A 8 10.01 -3.20 -24.11
N SER A 9 11.03 -3.90 -23.65
CA SER A 9 10.96 -4.91 -22.60
C SER A 9 10.41 -4.31 -21.31
N ASP A 10 9.25 -4.78 -20.88
CA ASP A 10 8.78 -4.72 -19.50
C ASP A 10 9.77 -5.47 -18.61
N LEU A 11 10.76 -4.75 -18.11
CA LEU A 11 11.60 -5.21 -17.00
C LEU A 11 10.79 -4.97 -15.72
N ASP A 12 10.21 -6.06 -15.21
CA ASP A 12 9.79 -6.20 -13.82
C ASP A 12 10.99 -5.89 -12.92
N GLU A 13 11.09 -4.62 -12.52
CA GLU A 13 11.97 -4.16 -11.46
C GLU A 13 11.33 -4.59 -10.14
N ALA A 14 11.56 -5.86 -9.80
CA ALA A 14 11.33 -6.40 -8.49
C ALA A 14 12.31 -5.70 -7.53
N GLU A 15 11.94 -4.52 -7.06
CA GLU A 15 12.57 -3.92 -5.90
C GLU A 15 12.27 -4.80 -4.69
N ALA A 16 13.25 -5.66 -4.41
CA ALA A 16 13.44 -6.27 -3.13
C ALA A 16 13.62 -5.15 -2.11
N GLU A 17 12.53 -4.78 -1.45
CA GLU A 17 12.55 -4.06 -0.19
C GLU A 17 13.35 -4.95 0.78
N ALA A 18 14.64 -4.66 0.88
CA ALA A 18 15.46 -5.15 1.96
C ALA A 18 14.84 -4.61 3.24
N ASP A 19 14.26 -5.51 4.04
CA ASP A 19 14.02 -5.30 5.45
C ASP A 19 15.37 -4.96 6.08
N ASP A 20 15.67 -3.67 6.14
CA ASP A 20 16.75 -3.10 6.94
C ASP A 20 16.25 -3.13 8.39
N ASP A 21 16.24 -4.35 8.94
CA ASP A 21 16.28 -4.65 10.36
C ASP A 21 17.63 -4.11 10.87
N GLU A 22 17.74 -2.78 10.95
CA GLU A 22 18.74 -2.12 11.79
C GLU A 22 18.34 -2.41 13.24
N ALA A 23 18.84 -3.56 13.69
CA ALA A 23 18.98 -3.92 15.07
C ALA A 23 19.83 -2.83 15.75
N ASP A 24 19.17 -1.85 16.35
CA ASP A 24 19.75 -1.03 17.41
C ASP A 24 19.98 -1.93 18.62
N ALA A 25 21.06 -2.70 18.52
CA ALA A 25 21.73 -3.40 19.60
C ALA A 25 22.50 -2.37 20.44
N ASP A 26 21.79 -1.49 21.13
CA ASP A 26 22.36 -0.75 22.25
C ASP A 26 22.23 -1.62 23.50
N GLY A 27 23.22 -2.50 23.65
CA GLY A 27 23.53 -3.12 24.92
C GLY A 27 24.07 -2.07 25.89
N ASP A 28 23.26 -1.69 26.87
CA ASP A 28 23.76 -1.30 28.19
C ASP A 28 23.32 -2.36 29.20
N ALA A 29 24.23 -3.32 29.37
CA ALA A 29 24.25 -4.20 30.52
C ALA A 29 24.79 -3.41 31.72
N ASP A 30 23.88 -2.78 32.47
CA ASP A 30 24.12 -2.45 33.87
C ASP A 30 23.06 -3.15 34.71
N GLY A 31 23.47 -4.28 35.28
CA GLY A 31 22.80 -4.82 36.45
C GLY A 31 23.03 -3.88 37.62
N ASP A 32 21.96 -3.36 38.20
CA ASP A 32 21.95 -3.01 39.61
C ASP A 32 20.61 -3.38 40.22
N ALA A 33 20.71 -3.94 41.42
CA ALA A 33 19.71 -4.74 42.07
C ALA A 33 18.64 -3.87 42.74
N GLY A 34 17.40 -4.35 42.65
CA GLY A 34 16.34 -4.14 43.64
C GLY A 34 15.88 -2.71 43.85
N ASP A 35 14.63 -2.43 43.49
CA ASP A 35 13.81 -1.69 44.45
C ASP A 35 12.36 -2.13 44.40
N ASP A 36 11.83 -2.13 45.61
CA ASP A 36 10.64 -2.72 46.13
C ASP A 36 9.37 -2.09 45.52
N ASN A 37 8.37 -2.93 45.31
CA ASN A 37 7.08 -2.54 44.80
C ASN A 37 6.28 -1.91 45.96
N GLY A 38 6.59 -0.65 46.26
CA GLY A 38 5.90 0.14 47.27
C GLY A 38 4.52 0.57 46.76
N ASP A 39 3.52 -0.23 47.10
CA ASP A 39 2.09 0.05 47.07
C ASP A 39 1.81 1.48 47.60
N ALA A 40 1.39 2.36 46.70
CA ALA A 40 1.05 3.73 47.02
C ALA A 40 -0.38 3.78 47.58
N GLU A 41 -0.50 3.55 48.88
CA GLU A 41 -1.69 3.90 49.65
C GLU A 41 -1.93 5.42 49.52
N ASP A 42 -3.14 5.74 49.08
CA ASP A 42 -3.68 7.07 48.89
C ASP A 42 -3.82 7.79 50.23
N THR A 43 -2.78 8.52 50.63
CA THR A 43 -2.87 9.43 51.78
C THR A 43 -3.26 10.81 51.29
N GLU A 44 -4.53 11.18 51.50
CA GLU A 44 -5.00 12.56 51.52
C GLU A 44 -4.03 13.44 52.33
N SER A 45 -3.14 14.17 51.65
CA SER A 45 -2.36 15.21 52.30
C SER A 45 -3.23 16.46 52.40
N GLY A 46 -4.04 16.54 53.46
CA GLY A 46 -4.51 17.82 53.94
C GLY A 46 -3.30 18.68 54.26
N PHE A 47 -2.98 19.64 53.38
CA PHE A 47 -1.98 20.69 53.64
C PHE A 47 -2.55 21.64 54.70
N GLY A 48 -2.65 21.17 55.95
CA GLY A 48 -2.68 22.03 57.10
C GLY A 48 -1.36 22.81 57.11
N ALA A 49 -1.44 24.12 57.37
CA ALA A 49 -0.25 24.94 57.52
C ALA A 49 0.52 24.47 58.76
N ILE A 50 1.43 23.54 58.55
CA ILE A 50 2.27 22.96 59.59
C ILE A 50 3.22 24.06 60.08
N ASN A 51 3.05 24.46 61.34
CA ASN A 51 3.90 25.45 61.97
C ASN A 51 5.27 24.81 62.24
N VAL A 52 6.30 25.29 61.54
CA VAL A 52 7.69 24.76 61.56
C VAL A 52 8.25 24.66 62.99
N HIS A 53 7.76 25.51 63.90
CA HIS A 53 8.14 25.48 65.31
C HIS A 53 7.57 24.31 66.10
N GLU A 54 6.43 23.75 65.70
CA GLU A 54 5.74 22.69 66.42
C GLU A 54 6.33 21.31 66.10
N LEU A 55 6.88 21.12 64.88
CA LEU A 55 7.65 19.92 64.55
C LEU A 55 9.04 19.87 65.17
N ALA A 56 9.67 21.03 65.37
CA ALA A 56 10.99 21.09 66.01
C ALA A 56 10.97 20.62 67.48
N LEU A 57 9.79 20.48 68.09
CA LEU A 57 9.59 20.05 69.47
C LEU A 57 9.31 18.54 69.59
N LEU A 58 9.17 17.81 68.48
CA LEU A 58 9.02 16.36 68.50
C LEU A 58 10.40 15.71 68.78
N PRO A 59 10.52 14.86 69.81
CA PRO A 59 11.77 14.17 70.09
C PRO A 59 12.13 13.26 68.91
N GLY A 60 13.27 13.54 68.26
CA GLY A 60 13.77 12.81 67.09
C GLY A 60 13.51 13.49 65.74
N PHE A 61 12.87 14.67 65.71
CA PHE A 61 12.74 15.46 64.49
C PHE A 61 13.95 16.37 64.28
N GLU A 62 14.91 15.90 63.48
CA GLU A 62 16.02 16.72 63.01
C GLU A 62 15.64 17.35 61.66
N PHE A 63 15.72 18.68 61.58
CA PHE A 63 15.60 19.36 60.31
C PHE A 63 16.76 18.92 59.41
N PRO A 64 16.48 18.58 58.13
CA PRO A 64 17.54 18.18 57.22
C PRO A 64 18.58 19.28 57.14
N THR A 65 19.84 18.87 57.21
CA THR A 65 20.96 19.79 57.05
C THR A 65 20.93 20.40 55.65
N SER A 66 21.57 21.56 55.46
CA SER A 66 21.66 22.21 54.15
C SER A 66 22.26 21.29 53.07
N ALA A 67 23.17 20.39 53.46
CA ALA A 67 23.76 19.40 52.59
C ALA A 67 22.74 18.33 52.13
N GLU A 68 21.89 17.84 53.05
CA GLU A 68 20.83 16.87 52.75
C GLU A 68 19.74 17.47 51.86
N LEU A 69 19.35 18.72 52.13
CA LEU A 69 18.42 19.45 51.27
C LEU A 69 18.98 19.62 49.86
N GLY A 70 20.26 20.01 49.74
CA GLY A 70 20.94 20.12 48.45
C GLY A 70 21.02 18.79 47.70
N MET A 71 21.22 17.67 48.40
CA MET A 71 21.21 16.34 47.80
C MET A 71 19.82 15.94 47.31
N ARG A 72 18.76 16.20 48.10
CA ARG A 72 17.37 15.94 47.69
C ARG A 72 16.99 16.76 46.46
N ILE A 73 17.35 18.04 46.40
CA ILE A 73 17.13 18.89 45.23
C ILE A 73 17.85 18.32 44.01
N ARG A 74 19.12 17.94 44.13
CA ARG A 74 19.87 17.31 43.02
C ARG A 74 19.21 16.02 42.53
N LYS A 75 18.70 15.18 43.44
CA LYS A 75 17.97 13.96 43.09
C LYS A 75 16.68 14.28 42.32
N MET A 76 15.87 15.21 42.81
CA MET A 76 14.64 15.66 42.13
C MET A 76 14.94 16.23 40.74
N VAL A 77 15.94 17.11 40.63
CA VAL A 77 16.37 17.67 39.34
C VAL A 77 16.84 16.58 38.39
N SER A 78 17.60 15.59 38.87
CA SER A 78 18.07 14.47 38.05
C SER A 78 16.92 13.61 37.54
N VAL A 79 15.90 13.35 38.37
CA VAL A 79 14.69 12.61 37.95
C VAL A 79 13.92 13.39 36.88
N ILE A 80 13.74 14.70 37.06
CA ILE A 80 13.06 15.56 36.09
C ILE A 80 13.80 15.56 34.75
N LEU A 81 15.13 15.72 34.77
CA LEU A 81 15.94 15.71 33.53
C LEU A 81 15.87 14.36 32.81
N ARG A 82 15.95 13.24 33.52
CA ARG A 82 15.78 11.90 32.93
C ARG A 82 14.39 11.72 32.34
N SER A 83 13.35 12.19 33.03
CA SER A 83 11.97 12.15 32.54
C SER A 83 11.81 12.95 31.24
N GLN A 84 12.39 14.16 31.16
CA GLN A 84 12.36 14.98 29.94
C GLN A 84 13.06 14.30 28.76
N VAL A 85 14.24 13.70 28.99
CA VAL A 85 14.94 12.95 27.94
C VAL A 85 14.13 11.74 27.49
N HIS A 86 13.49 11.03 28.42
CA HIS A 86 12.64 9.89 28.09
C HIS A 86 11.42 10.29 27.26
N LEU A 87 10.73 11.37 27.66
CA LEU A 87 9.60 11.91 26.91
C LEU A 87 10.01 12.36 25.50
N ALA A 88 11.14 13.04 25.36
CA ALA A 88 11.65 13.45 24.06
C ALA A 88 11.93 12.25 23.13
N ARG A 89 12.50 11.16 23.68
CA ARG A 89 12.72 9.91 22.92
C ARG A 89 11.42 9.23 22.50
N LEU A 90 10.40 9.24 23.37
CA LEU A 90 9.09 8.69 23.04
C LEU A 90 8.40 9.50 21.94
N GLU A 91 8.44 10.82 22.04
CA GLU A 91 7.89 11.71 21.01
C GLU A 91 8.58 11.51 19.66
N GLU A 92 9.92 11.41 19.63
CA GLU A 92 10.67 11.14 18.39
C GLU A 92 10.28 9.77 17.79
N LYS A 93 10.18 8.73 18.63
CA LYS A 93 9.76 7.40 18.18
C LYS A 93 8.34 7.42 17.61
N GLN A 94 7.44 8.16 18.24
CA GLN A 94 6.07 8.31 17.77
C GLN A 94 6.02 9.03 16.43
N GLN A 95 6.74 10.15 16.27
CA GLN A 95 6.83 10.89 15.01
C GLN A 95 7.36 10.02 13.87
N ARG A 96 8.41 9.22 14.12
CA ARG A 96 8.95 8.28 13.13
C ARG A 96 7.92 7.23 12.69
N LEU A 97 7.07 6.74 13.61
CA LEU A 97 6.01 5.78 13.27
C LEU A 97 4.90 6.44 12.45
N GLU A 98 4.49 7.65 12.81
CA GLU A 98 3.47 8.42 12.08
C GLU A 98 3.94 8.76 10.65
N GLU A 99 5.21 9.13 10.46
CA GLU A 99 5.79 9.38 9.14
C GLU A 99 5.82 8.10 8.28
N LYS A 100 6.23 6.96 8.87
CA LYS A 100 6.22 5.66 8.18
C LYS A 100 4.81 5.25 7.76
N GLU A 101 3.82 5.44 8.63
CA GLU A 101 2.42 5.13 8.32
C GLU A 101 1.89 6.01 7.19
N ARG A 102 2.16 7.32 7.24
CA ARG A 102 1.77 8.26 6.19
C ARG A 102 2.38 7.92 4.84
N LEU A 103 3.66 7.56 4.81
CA LEU A 103 4.34 7.18 3.56
C LEU A 103 3.77 5.88 2.98
N LYS A 104 3.45 4.90 3.84
CA LYS A 104 2.78 3.67 3.44
C LYS A 104 1.40 3.96 2.84
N GLU A 105 0.60 4.80 3.50
CA GLU A 105 -0.73 5.18 3.00
C GLU A 105 -0.65 5.90 1.65
N GLU A 106 0.32 6.79 1.47
CA GLU A 106 0.53 7.50 0.20
C GLU A 106 0.93 6.54 -0.93
N ARG A 107 1.84 5.59 -0.65
CA ARG A 107 2.23 4.55 -1.60
C ARG A 107 1.05 3.66 -2.00
N ASP A 108 0.26 3.22 -1.03
CA ASP A 108 -0.89 2.36 -1.27
C ASP A 108 -1.97 3.10 -2.09
N ARG A 109 -2.19 4.39 -1.83
CA ARG A 109 -3.06 5.26 -2.64
C ARG A 109 -2.57 5.39 -4.09
N GLN A 110 -1.25 5.51 -4.32
CA GLN A 110 -0.69 5.55 -5.67
C GLN A 110 -0.85 4.20 -6.40
N ARG A 111 -0.65 3.09 -5.70
CA ARG A 111 -0.88 1.74 -6.26
C ARG A 111 -2.33 1.55 -6.68
N GLU A 112 -3.28 1.89 -5.81
CA GLU A 112 -4.70 1.83 -6.14
C GLU A 112 -5.08 2.69 -7.34
N ALA A 113 -4.51 3.89 -7.48
CA ALA A 113 -4.77 4.75 -8.62
C ALA A 113 -4.30 4.09 -9.94
N ARG A 114 -3.08 3.53 -9.94
CA ARG A 114 -2.53 2.81 -11.11
C ARG A 114 -3.39 1.59 -11.47
N ASP A 115 -3.84 0.83 -10.47
CA ASP A 115 -4.66 -0.36 -10.72
C ASP A 115 -6.05 -0.01 -11.27
N ARG A 116 -6.65 1.09 -10.80
CA ARG A 116 -7.90 1.60 -11.39
C ARG A 116 -7.73 2.02 -12.85
N ASP A 117 -6.62 2.67 -13.19
CA ASP A 117 -6.35 3.08 -14.58
C ASP A 117 -6.13 1.85 -15.48
N ARG A 118 -5.36 0.86 -15.02
CA ARG A 118 -5.20 -0.42 -15.73
C ARG A 118 -6.52 -1.15 -15.95
N GLU A 119 -7.39 -1.16 -14.95
CA GLU A 119 -8.71 -1.81 -15.08
C GLU A 119 -9.61 -1.06 -16.07
N ARG A 120 -9.59 0.29 -16.04
CA ARG A 120 -10.29 1.11 -17.05
C ARG A 120 -9.81 0.80 -18.46
N ASP A 121 -8.50 0.67 -18.65
CA ASP A 121 -7.93 0.36 -19.96
C ASP A 121 -8.30 -1.06 -20.42
N ARG A 122 -8.31 -2.04 -19.51
CA ARG A 122 -8.78 -3.41 -19.82
C ARG A 122 -10.24 -3.43 -20.26
N VAL A 123 -11.11 -2.73 -19.53
CA VAL A 123 -12.53 -2.61 -19.88
C VAL A 123 -12.70 -1.91 -21.22
N ALA A 124 -12.00 -0.80 -21.45
CA ALA A 124 -12.04 -0.07 -22.71
C ALA A 124 -11.53 -0.91 -23.90
N ALA A 125 -10.45 -1.67 -23.71
CA ALA A 125 -9.92 -2.59 -24.72
C ALA A 125 -10.90 -3.74 -25.01
N SER A 126 -11.56 -4.28 -23.99
CA SER A 126 -12.61 -5.29 -24.13
C SER A 126 -13.80 -4.78 -24.96
N LEU A 127 -14.30 -3.58 -24.63
CA LEU A 127 -15.39 -2.94 -25.38
C LEU A 127 -15.01 -2.71 -26.85
N ARG A 128 -13.80 -2.19 -27.12
CA ARG A 128 -13.29 -2.01 -28.49
C ARG A 128 -13.22 -3.33 -29.26
N ARG A 129 -12.90 -4.45 -28.60
CA ARG A 129 -12.86 -5.77 -29.27
C ARG A 129 -14.25 -6.36 -29.54
N SER A 130 -15.26 -5.97 -28.76
CA SER A 130 -16.63 -6.48 -28.92
C SER A 130 -17.44 -5.84 -30.06
N GLU A 131 -17.07 -4.65 -30.53
CA GLU A 131 -17.79 -3.94 -31.58
C GLU A 131 -16.94 -3.78 -32.84
N LEU A 132 -17.49 -4.16 -34.01
CA LEU A 132 -16.84 -3.89 -35.29
C LEU A 132 -17.18 -2.48 -35.79
N GLY A 133 -16.15 -1.65 -35.93
CA GLY A 133 -16.23 -0.36 -36.61
C GLY A 133 -16.45 -0.50 -38.12
N LYS A 134 -16.66 0.62 -38.82
CA LYS A 134 -16.86 0.62 -40.29
C LYS A 134 -15.64 0.08 -41.05
N LYS A 135 -14.43 0.47 -40.63
CA LYS A 135 -13.18 0.01 -41.24
C LYS A 135 -13.02 -1.51 -41.06
N ASP A 136 -13.22 -1.98 -39.82
CA ASP A 136 -13.16 -3.40 -39.47
C ASP A 136 -14.12 -4.23 -40.33
N LYS A 137 -15.35 -3.76 -40.52
CA LYS A 137 -16.34 -4.41 -41.38
C LYS A 137 -15.86 -4.58 -42.82
N THR A 138 -15.32 -3.51 -43.40
CA THR A 138 -14.78 -3.54 -44.78
C THR A 138 -13.58 -4.48 -44.90
N GLU A 139 -12.68 -4.45 -43.92
CA GLU A 139 -11.50 -5.30 -43.89
C GLU A 139 -11.85 -6.77 -43.69
N MET A 140 -12.75 -7.08 -42.75
CA MET A 140 -13.31 -8.42 -42.57
C MET A 140 -13.95 -8.93 -43.86
N GLN A 141 -14.76 -8.11 -44.54
CA GLN A 141 -15.37 -8.49 -45.81
C GLN A 141 -14.31 -8.81 -46.89
N ARG A 142 -13.24 -8.01 -46.98
CA ARG A 142 -12.12 -8.27 -47.90
C ARG A 142 -11.42 -9.58 -47.57
N HIS A 143 -11.16 -9.85 -46.29
CA HIS A 143 -10.54 -11.10 -45.86
C HIS A 143 -11.43 -12.32 -46.15
N LEU A 144 -12.73 -12.24 -45.86
CA LEU A 144 -13.69 -13.28 -46.18
C LEU A 144 -13.75 -13.56 -47.69
N GLN A 145 -13.69 -12.54 -48.53
CA GLN A 145 -13.65 -12.72 -49.99
C GLN A 145 -12.36 -13.37 -50.50
N SER A 146 -11.24 -13.14 -49.80
CA SER A 146 -9.92 -13.62 -50.23
C SER A 146 -9.65 -15.04 -49.74
N TYR A 147 -9.99 -15.35 -48.50
CA TYR A 147 -9.60 -16.58 -47.82
C TYR A 147 -10.79 -17.43 -47.35
N GLY A 148 -12.00 -16.87 -47.35
CA GLY A 148 -13.16 -17.53 -46.76
C GLY A 148 -13.05 -17.67 -45.23
N ILE A 149 -13.89 -18.53 -44.67
CA ILE A 149 -13.78 -18.97 -43.28
C ILE A 149 -13.93 -20.48 -43.19
N GLU A 150 -13.02 -21.10 -42.45
CA GLU A 150 -13.09 -22.53 -42.19
C GLU A 150 -14.16 -22.85 -41.16
N THR A 151 -14.82 -23.99 -41.37
CA THR A 151 -15.86 -24.50 -40.48
C THR A 151 -15.39 -25.82 -39.90
N ASP A 152 -15.60 -26.00 -38.61
CA ASP A 152 -15.23 -27.20 -37.90
C ASP A 152 -16.20 -28.36 -38.18
N ALA A 153 -15.85 -29.56 -37.71
CA ALA A 153 -16.67 -30.77 -37.91
C ALA A 153 -18.11 -30.61 -37.35
N ASP A 154 -18.27 -29.80 -36.31
CA ASP A 154 -19.57 -29.49 -35.69
C ASP A 154 -20.34 -28.35 -36.39
N GLY A 155 -19.86 -27.88 -37.55
CA GLY A 155 -20.50 -26.77 -38.28
C GLY A 155 -20.22 -25.39 -37.69
N ARG A 156 -19.31 -25.27 -36.71
CA ARG A 156 -18.92 -24.00 -36.08
C ARG A 156 -17.77 -23.34 -36.84
N ARG A 157 -17.85 -22.04 -37.06
CA ARG A 157 -16.79 -21.26 -37.75
C ARG A 157 -15.55 -21.13 -36.86
N ARG A 158 -14.37 -21.41 -37.42
CA ARG A 158 -13.08 -21.35 -36.71
C ARG A 158 -12.51 -19.93 -36.72
N TRP A 159 -13.14 -19.03 -35.96
CA TRP A 159 -12.73 -17.62 -35.87
C TRP A 159 -11.31 -17.41 -35.37
N GLU A 160 -10.82 -18.27 -34.47
CA GLU A 160 -9.46 -18.16 -33.93
C GLU A 160 -8.40 -18.30 -35.03
N GLN A 161 -8.59 -19.24 -35.96
CA GLN A 161 -7.69 -19.44 -37.09
C GLN A 161 -7.79 -18.27 -38.09
N PHE A 162 -8.99 -17.76 -38.32
CA PHE A 162 -9.20 -16.57 -39.15
C PHE A 162 -8.47 -15.36 -38.57
N VAL A 163 -8.58 -15.12 -37.26
CA VAL A 163 -7.88 -14.03 -36.56
C VAL A 163 -6.36 -14.21 -36.66
N ALA A 164 -5.85 -15.43 -36.43
CA ALA A 164 -4.43 -15.74 -36.54
C ALA A 164 -3.89 -15.51 -37.97
N ALA A 165 -4.67 -15.82 -39.00
CA ALA A 165 -4.27 -15.67 -40.41
C ALA A 165 -4.34 -14.21 -40.89
N THR A 166 -5.25 -13.41 -40.36
CA THR A 166 -5.54 -12.05 -40.84
C THR A 166 -5.00 -10.94 -39.94
N GLY A 167 -4.60 -11.27 -38.71
CA GLY A 167 -4.20 -10.28 -37.70
C GLY A 167 -5.36 -9.46 -37.14
N PHE A 168 -6.60 -9.95 -37.29
CA PHE A 168 -7.80 -9.19 -36.99
C PHE A 168 -8.15 -9.24 -35.49
N ASP A 169 -7.70 -8.25 -34.72
CA ASP A 169 -7.89 -8.19 -33.25
C ASP A 169 -9.32 -7.77 -32.84
N ARG A 170 -10.29 -8.67 -33.07
CA ARG A 170 -11.69 -8.53 -32.63
C ARG A 170 -12.18 -9.83 -32.00
N SER A 171 -13.19 -9.73 -31.14
CA SER A 171 -13.73 -10.91 -30.46
C SER A 171 -14.44 -11.85 -31.46
N PRO A 172 -14.33 -13.18 -31.29
CA PRO A 172 -15.03 -14.15 -32.15
C PRO A 172 -16.54 -13.91 -32.24
N ALA A 173 -17.17 -13.49 -31.13
CA ALA A 173 -18.60 -13.19 -31.09
C ALA A 173 -18.98 -12.00 -31.99
N ALA A 174 -18.13 -10.98 -32.05
CA ALA A 174 -18.36 -9.81 -32.88
C ALA A 174 -18.23 -10.15 -34.38
N LEU A 175 -17.26 -11.01 -34.72
CA LEU A 175 -17.07 -11.54 -36.07
C LEU A 175 -18.27 -12.39 -36.50
N GLU A 176 -18.69 -13.33 -35.65
CA GLU A 176 -19.84 -14.20 -35.89
C GLU A 176 -21.12 -13.39 -36.15
N SER A 177 -21.38 -12.37 -35.32
CA SER A 177 -22.54 -11.47 -35.48
C SER A 177 -22.52 -10.70 -36.80
N TYR A 178 -21.35 -10.21 -37.23
CA TYR A 178 -21.25 -9.49 -38.50
C TYR A 178 -21.33 -10.42 -39.71
N TYR A 179 -20.71 -11.60 -39.62
CA TYR A 179 -20.80 -12.64 -40.65
C TYR A 179 -22.24 -13.09 -40.88
N GLY A 180 -23.00 -13.36 -39.81
CA GLY A 180 -24.42 -13.72 -39.91
C GLY A 180 -25.23 -12.69 -40.68
N ARG A 181 -24.99 -11.39 -40.44
CA ARG A 181 -25.63 -10.31 -41.20
C ARG A 181 -25.22 -10.29 -42.67
N ILE A 182 -23.95 -10.54 -42.99
CA ILE A 182 -23.50 -10.64 -44.39
C ILE A 182 -24.24 -11.77 -45.10
N VAL A 183 -24.33 -12.95 -44.47
CA VAL A 183 -25.01 -14.12 -45.04
C VAL A 183 -26.49 -13.82 -45.24
N GLU A 184 -27.18 -13.29 -44.23
CA GLU A 184 -28.61 -12.95 -44.31
C GLU A 184 -28.90 -11.97 -45.46
N ILE A 185 -28.10 -10.90 -45.59
CA ILE A 185 -28.25 -9.93 -46.69
C ILE A 185 -27.98 -10.60 -48.04
N SER A 186 -26.94 -11.44 -48.12
CA SER A 186 -26.58 -12.12 -49.36
C SER A 186 -27.70 -13.08 -49.80
N GLU A 187 -28.27 -13.83 -48.87
CA GLU A 187 -29.41 -14.71 -49.14
C GLU A 187 -30.65 -13.94 -49.57
N TYR A 188 -30.93 -12.79 -48.96
CA TYR A 188 -32.03 -11.92 -49.36
C TYR A 188 -31.87 -11.41 -50.79
N VAL A 189 -30.65 -11.00 -51.17
CA VAL A 189 -30.35 -10.51 -52.53
C VAL A 189 -30.44 -11.62 -53.57
N VAL A 190 -29.95 -12.83 -53.27
CA VAL A 190 -29.97 -13.97 -54.21
C VAL A 190 -31.37 -14.52 -54.43
N ARG A 191 -32.25 -14.45 -53.42
CA ARG A 191 -33.64 -14.93 -53.53
C ARG A 191 -34.59 -13.96 -54.25
N ARG A 192 -34.14 -12.74 -54.55
CA ARG A 192 -34.92 -11.71 -55.23
C ARG A 192 -34.63 -11.69 -56.73
#